data_AF-A0A2M8P3R1-F1
#
_entry.id   AF-A0A2M8P3R1-F1
#
_cell.length_a   1.000
_cell.length_b   1.000
_cell.length_c   1.000
_cell.angle_alpha   90.00
_cell.angle_beta   90.00
_cell.angle_gamma   90.00
#
_symmetry.space_group_name_H-M   'P 1'
#
loop_
_entity.id
_entity.type
_entity.pdbx_description
1 polymer ?
#
loop_
_entity_poly.entity_id
_entity_poly.type
_entity_poly.pdbx_seq_one_letter_code
_entity_poly.pdbx_strand_id
1 'polypeptide(L)'
;MFGAGFLLADAFLRMVANYRVVWLSGRFGGGKTSLAVWIAAWLVKNSYARRVVSNIPITGRVDPPPVPINDSVILLDESWMYVDSWNDVKAYAAFLRKANLYLLLPSVWAPHSRLRILECHRVFNGYVLSLPFWVYRWSLGMASISEKGYFALWMPHLVFGMYDTEYIPKDDGGIVDAIAASIGELPSGRSRSARQTASASSSESSLVEEYARRIDDAADTIERRLRYLNAVGRRR
;
A
#
# COMPACT_ATOMS: atom_id res chain seq x y z
N MET A 1 2.34 1.96 -20.22
CA MET A 1 1.74 0.78 -19.55
C MET A 1 0.97 1.33 -18.35
N PHE A 2 -0.36 1.37 -18.39
CA PHE A 2 -1.16 1.91 -17.28
C PHE A 2 -1.29 0.84 -16.20
N GLY A 3 -0.46 0.92 -15.16
CA GLY A 3 -0.53 0.00 -14.03
C GLY A 3 -1.72 0.33 -13.14
N ALA A 4 -2.61 -0.63 -12.88
CA ALA A 4 -3.53 -0.66 -11.74
C ALA A 4 -4.14 0.71 -11.38
N GLY A 5 -4.85 1.36 -12.31
CA GLY A 5 -5.56 2.62 -12.06
C GLY A 5 -4.69 3.87 -11.87
N PHE A 6 -3.36 3.78 -11.83
CA PHE A 6 -2.49 4.94 -11.69
C PHE A 6 -2.24 5.65 -13.03
N LEU A 7 -2.39 6.98 -13.04
CA LEU A 7 -2.10 7.85 -14.18
C LEU A 7 -0.96 8.81 -13.81
N LEU A 8 0.12 8.81 -14.61
CA LEU A 8 1.30 9.67 -14.40
C LEU A 8 1.97 9.49 -13.02
N ALA A 9 1.88 8.29 -12.43
CA ALA A 9 2.38 8.02 -11.09
C ALA A 9 3.79 7.39 -11.05
N ASP A 10 4.47 7.24 -12.19
CA ASP A 10 5.75 6.51 -12.27
C ASP A 10 6.80 7.03 -11.29
N ALA A 11 6.95 8.35 -11.19
CA ALA A 11 7.88 8.97 -10.25
C ALA A 11 7.50 8.66 -8.79
N PHE A 12 6.23 8.82 -8.43
CA PHE A 12 5.73 8.54 -7.09
C PHE A 12 5.91 7.07 -6.70
N LEU A 13 5.51 6.14 -7.57
CA LEU A 13 5.60 4.70 -7.31
C LEU A 13 7.06 4.23 -7.19
N ARG A 14 7.98 4.82 -7.96
CA ARG A 14 9.43 4.62 -7.76
C ARG A 14 9.90 5.12 -6.39
N MET A 15 9.40 6.26 -5.92
CA MET A 15 9.72 6.75 -4.57
C MET A 15 9.20 5.81 -3.48
N VAL A 16 7.96 5.31 -3.62
CA VAL A 16 7.42 4.29 -2.71
C VAL A 16 8.31 3.04 -2.70
N ALA A 17 8.70 2.55 -3.89
CA ALA A 17 9.55 1.37 -4.02
C ALA A 17 10.93 1.54 -3.36
N ASN A 18 11.52 2.74 -3.47
CA ASN A 18 12.85 3.05 -2.97
C ASN A 18 12.88 3.35 -1.46
N TYR A 19 11.98 4.23 -0.99
CA TYR A 19 11.96 4.70 0.39
C TYR A 19 11.22 3.76 1.32
N ARG A 20 10.33 2.90 0.79
CA ARG A 20 9.60 1.84 1.53
C ARG A 20 8.71 2.34 2.65
N VAL A 21 8.54 3.65 2.80
CA VAL A 21 7.63 4.28 3.75
C VAL A 21 6.89 5.36 3.01
N VAL A 22 5.57 5.42 3.19
CA VAL A 22 4.76 6.54 2.71
C VAL A 22 3.71 6.88 3.74
N TRP A 23 3.66 8.15 4.11
CA TRP A 23 2.56 8.73 4.88
C TRP A 23 1.49 9.26 3.93
N LEU A 24 0.27 8.72 4.07
CA LEU A 24 -0.87 9.14 3.29
C LEU A 24 -1.72 10.06 4.17
N SER A 25 -1.58 11.37 3.95
CA SER A 25 -2.21 12.42 4.76
C SER A 25 -3.52 12.92 4.14
N GLY A 26 -4.30 13.69 4.93
CA GLY A 26 -5.52 14.35 4.48
C GLY A 26 -6.70 14.18 5.42
N ARG A 27 -7.85 14.76 5.04
CA ARG A 27 -9.07 14.74 5.86
C ARG A 27 -9.70 13.35 6.02
N PHE A 28 -10.61 13.20 6.98
CA PHE A 28 -11.53 12.06 7.08
C PHE A 28 -12.34 11.91 5.78
N GLY A 29 -12.55 10.68 5.32
CA GLY A 29 -13.14 10.41 3.99
C GLY A 29 -12.25 10.86 2.81
N GLY A 30 -10.97 11.09 3.07
CA GLY A 30 -9.97 11.54 2.08
C GLY A 30 -9.58 10.51 1.03
N GLY A 31 -9.98 9.24 1.19
CA GLY A 31 -9.50 8.14 0.35
C GLY A 31 -8.05 7.72 0.64
N LYS A 32 -7.57 7.94 1.87
CA LYS A 32 -6.20 7.62 2.31
C LYS A 32 -5.97 6.10 2.29
N THR A 33 -6.83 5.37 2.99
CA THR A 33 -6.83 3.91 3.05
C THR A 33 -7.03 3.31 1.67
N SER A 34 -7.94 3.86 0.85
CA SER A 34 -8.13 3.40 -0.53
C SER A 34 -6.85 3.54 -1.36
N LEU A 35 -6.14 4.68 -1.27
CA LEU A 35 -4.85 4.84 -1.95
C LEU A 35 -3.80 3.87 -1.40
N ALA A 36 -3.77 3.62 -0.09
CA ALA A 36 -2.88 2.63 0.52
C ALA A 36 -3.10 1.23 -0.09
N VAL A 37 -4.37 0.82 -0.22
CA VAL A 37 -4.78 -0.45 -0.81
C VAL A 37 -4.35 -0.56 -2.28
N TRP A 38 -4.49 0.52 -3.07
CA TRP A 38 -3.97 0.58 -4.44
C TRP A 38 -2.45 0.46 -4.52
N ILE A 39 -1.73 1.15 -3.64
CA ILE A 39 -0.26 1.07 -3.58
C ILE A 39 0.18 -0.36 -3.20
N ALA A 40 -0.47 -0.97 -2.21
CA ALA A 40 -0.19 -2.33 -1.78
C ALA A 40 -0.40 -3.33 -2.94
N ALA A 41 -1.52 -3.21 -3.66
CA ALA A 41 -1.78 -4.01 -4.84
C ALA A 41 -0.69 -3.85 -5.91
N TRP A 42 -0.27 -2.60 -6.18
CA TRP A 42 0.79 -2.33 -7.14
C TRP A 42 2.13 -2.95 -6.74
N LEU A 43 2.52 -2.83 -5.47
CA LEU A 43 3.76 -3.41 -4.94
C LEU A 43 3.78 -4.93 -5.09
N VAL A 44 2.67 -5.58 -4.74
CA VAL A 44 2.50 -7.02 -4.85
C VAL A 44 2.52 -7.47 -6.32
N LYS A 45 1.73 -6.82 -7.17
CA LYS A 45 1.63 -7.15 -8.60
C LYS A 45 2.98 -7.05 -9.30
N ASN A 46 3.81 -6.07 -8.94
CA ASN A 46 5.14 -5.88 -9.52
C ASN A 46 6.24 -6.66 -8.78
N SER A 47 5.88 -7.61 -7.92
CA SER A 47 6.81 -8.48 -7.18
C SER A 47 7.80 -7.73 -6.27
N TYR A 48 7.45 -6.51 -5.83
CA TYR A 48 8.21 -5.81 -4.79
C TYR A 48 7.98 -6.43 -3.42
N ALA A 49 6.76 -6.90 -3.17
CA ALA A 49 6.36 -7.63 -1.98
C ALA A 49 5.56 -8.88 -2.37
N ARG A 50 5.53 -9.88 -1.48
CA ARG A 50 4.81 -11.14 -1.68
C ARG A 50 3.42 -11.13 -1.06
N ARG A 51 3.18 -10.29 -0.06
CA ARG A 51 1.94 -10.31 0.73
C ARG A 51 1.59 -8.95 1.32
N VAL A 52 0.36 -8.83 1.81
CA VAL A 52 -0.13 -7.66 2.56
C VAL A 52 -0.48 -8.10 3.98
N VAL A 53 -0.05 -7.30 4.95
CA VAL A 53 -0.40 -7.42 6.38
C VAL A 53 -1.00 -6.09 6.82
N SER A 54 -2.05 -6.14 7.64
CA SER A 54 -2.75 -4.93 8.09
C SER A 54 -3.44 -5.11 9.43
N ASN A 55 -3.51 -4.01 10.19
CA ASN A 55 -4.30 -3.90 11.42
C ASN A 55 -5.81 -3.81 11.17
N ILE A 56 -6.24 -3.60 9.92
CA ILE A 56 -7.64 -3.64 9.52
C ILE A 56 -7.92 -4.85 8.62
N PRO A 57 -9.18 -5.35 8.57
CA PRO A 57 -9.58 -6.35 7.61
C PRO A 57 -9.42 -5.85 6.17
N ILE A 58 -8.61 -6.55 5.37
CA ILE A 58 -8.39 -6.32 3.94
C ILE A 58 -8.45 -7.66 3.22
N THR A 59 -9.08 -7.70 2.05
CA THR A 59 -9.13 -8.87 1.18
C THR A 59 -7.72 -9.28 0.80
N GLY A 60 -7.39 -10.56 0.98
CA GLY A 60 -6.05 -11.07 0.70
C GLY A 60 -4.99 -10.70 1.74
N ARG A 61 -5.37 -10.13 2.90
CA ARG A 61 -4.43 -9.97 4.01
C ARG A 61 -4.03 -11.33 4.59
N VAL A 62 -2.80 -11.43 5.08
CA VAL A 62 -2.36 -12.56 5.90
C VAL A 62 -2.60 -12.21 7.37
N ASP A 63 -3.42 -13.00 8.04
CA ASP A 63 -3.79 -12.84 9.45
C ASP A 63 -3.82 -14.21 10.14
N PRO A 64 -3.09 -14.42 11.26
CA PRO A 64 -2.16 -13.48 11.89
C PRO A 64 -0.95 -13.13 11.00
N PRO A 65 -0.23 -12.02 11.27
CA PRO A 65 1.01 -11.72 10.56
C PRO A 65 2.00 -12.90 10.62
N PRO A 66 2.61 -13.29 9.49
CA PRO A 66 3.50 -14.43 9.46
C PRO A 66 4.83 -14.11 10.14
N VAL A 67 5.46 -15.15 10.69
CA VAL A 67 6.84 -15.11 11.20
C VAL A 67 7.67 -16.08 10.37
N PRO A 68 8.67 -15.61 9.60
CA PRO A 68 9.10 -14.22 9.47
C PRO A 68 8.17 -13.37 8.58
N ILE A 69 7.99 -12.09 8.91
CA ILE A 69 7.11 -11.11 8.21
C ILE A 69 7.71 -10.58 6.90
N ASN A 70 8.83 -11.15 6.46
CA ASN A 70 9.61 -10.63 5.34
C ASN A 70 8.81 -10.56 4.02
N ASP A 71 9.24 -9.67 3.13
CA ASP A 71 8.62 -9.42 1.82
C ASP A 71 7.14 -9.02 1.91
N SER A 72 6.80 -8.15 2.85
CA SER A 72 5.41 -7.75 3.12
C SER A 72 5.18 -6.26 2.92
N VAL A 73 3.98 -5.91 2.44
CA VAL A 73 3.42 -4.58 2.59
C VAL A 73 2.64 -4.53 3.89
N ILE A 74 3.04 -3.64 4.80
CA ILE A 74 2.39 -3.34 6.05
C ILE A 74 1.50 -2.12 5.82
N LEU A 75 0.19 -2.29 5.92
CA LEU A 75 -0.79 -1.21 5.86
C LEU A 75 -1.34 -0.98 7.27
N LEU A 76 -0.98 0.17 7.86
CA LEU A 76 -1.35 0.53 9.22
C LEU A 76 -2.35 1.68 9.19
N ASP A 77 -3.64 1.37 9.22
CA ASP A 77 -4.69 2.39 9.24
C ASP A 77 -4.75 3.09 10.60
N GLU A 78 -5.03 4.39 10.56
CA GLU A 78 -4.88 5.30 11.70
C GLU A 78 -3.49 5.22 12.35
N SER A 79 -2.45 5.14 11.50
CA SER A 79 -1.06 4.88 11.93
C SER A 79 -0.52 5.78 13.05
N TRP A 80 -1.03 7.01 13.15
CA TRP A 80 -0.58 7.97 14.18
C TRP A 80 -0.71 7.42 15.60
N MET A 81 -1.65 6.50 15.85
CA MET A 81 -1.85 5.86 17.15
C MET A 81 -0.73 4.91 17.54
N TYR A 82 -0.02 4.36 16.55
CA TYR A 82 0.96 3.29 16.73
C TYR A 82 2.41 3.76 16.55
N VAL A 83 2.61 4.89 15.86
CA VAL A 83 3.95 5.43 15.55
C VAL A 83 4.08 6.88 16.00
N ASP A 84 3.81 7.13 17.27
CA ASP A 84 3.94 8.47 17.88
C ASP A 84 5.31 8.67 18.56
N SER A 85 5.91 7.61 19.10
CA SER A 85 7.19 7.70 19.81
C SER A 85 8.39 7.25 18.96
N TRP A 86 9.59 7.63 19.40
CA TRP A 86 10.83 7.18 18.76
C TRP A 86 11.05 5.66 18.88
N ASN A 87 10.58 5.04 19.96
CA ASN A 87 10.70 3.59 20.15
C ASN A 87 9.82 2.84 19.13
N ASP A 88 8.61 3.35 18.87
CA ASP A 88 7.71 2.77 17.88
C ASP A 88 8.31 2.88 16.48
N VAL A 89 8.88 4.04 16.14
CA VAL A 89 9.58 4.21 14.86
C VAL A 89 10.72 3.20 14.73
N LYS A 90 11.48 2.93 15.78
CA LYS A 90 12.53 1.90 15.72
C LYS A 90 11.94 0.52 15.45
N ALA A 91 10.83 0.18 16.11
CA ALA A 91 10.17 -1.11 15.92
C ALA A 91 9.77 -1.33 14.44
N TYR A 92 9.13 -0.34 13.81
CA TYR A 92 8.72 -0.48 12.40
C TYR A 92 9.85 -0.21 11.39
N ALA A 93 10.73 0.76 11.62
CA ALA A 93 11.66 1.25 10.61
C ALA A 93 12.98 0.49 10.53
N ALA A 94 13.42 -0.16 11.61
CA ALA A 94 14.78 -0.73 11.70
C ALA A 94 15.06 -1.83 10.65
N PHE A 95 14.01 -2.46 10.10
CA PHE A 95 14.13 -3.63 9.23
C PHE A 95 13.52 -3.47 7.85
N LEU A 96 13.00 -2.28 7.51
CA LEU A 96 12.33 -2.05 6.22
C LEU A 96 13.13 -2.54 5.02
N ARG A 97 14.42 -2.23 4.97
CA ARG A 97 15.30 -2.68 3.88
C ARG A 97 15.79 -4.12 4.05
N LYS A 98 16.05 -4.56 5.27
CA LYS A 98 16.65 -5.88 5.55
C LYS A 98 15.65 -7.02 5.36
N ALA A 99 14.40 -6.81 5.79
CA ALA A 99 13.30 -7.76 5.68
C ALA A 99 12.40 -7.49 4.46
N ASN A 100 12.79 -6.56 3.58
CA ASN A 100 12.02 -6.15 2.41
C ASN A 100 10.56 -5.75 2.75
N LEU A 101 10.39 -4.91 3.77
CA LEU A 101 9.08 -4.42 4.21
C LEU A 101 8.77 -3.08 3.55
N TYR A 102 7.48 -2.85 3.29
CA TYR A 102 6.92 -1.58 2.83
C TYR A 102 5.90 -1.11 3.86
N LEU A 103 5.96 0.15 4.28
CA LEU A 103 5.11 0.69 5.32
C LEU A 103 4.20 1.78 4.72
N LEU A 104 2.91 1.49 4.65
CA LEU A 104 1.88 2.41 4.20
C LEU A 104 1.15 2.93 5.44
N LEU A 105 1.23 4.24 5.67
CA LEU A 105 0.75 4.90 6.89
C LEU A 105 -0.40 5.85 6.54
N PRO A 106 -1.63 5.37 6.30
CA PRO A 106 -2.78 6.26 6.19
C PRO A 106 -3.20 6.80 7.57
N SER A 107 -3.17 8.13 7.72
CA SER A 107 -3.62 8.78 8.96
C SER A 107 -4.01 10.25 8.72
N VAL A 108 -4.97 10.75 9.51
CA VAL A 108 -5.32 12.17 9.48
C VAL A 108 -4.26 13.00 10.18
N TRP A 109 -3.79 12.52 11.33
CA TRP A 109 -2.72 13.14 12.09
C TRP A 109 -1.37 12.60 11.66
N ALA A 110 -0.33 13.43 11.79
CA ALA A 110 0.99 13.07 11.34
C ALA A 110 1.59 11.98 12.24
N PRO A 111 2.16 10.90 11.68
CA PRO A 111 2.99 9.99 12.45
C PRO A 111 4.28 10.71 12.88
N HIS A 112 5.12 10.03 13.65
CA HIS A 112 6.43 10.57 14.04
C HIS A 112 7.24 11.07 12.83
N SER A 113 7.94 12.20 12.97
CA SER A 113 8.61 12.96 11.90
C SER A 113 9.52 12.14 10.99
N ARG A 114 10.22 11.17 11.56
CA ARG A 114 11.12 10.26 10.83
C ARG A 114 10.44 9.31 9.84
N LEU A 115 9.12 9.10 9.95
CA LEU A 115 8.35 8.30 8.99
C LEU A 115 7.65 9.16 7.94
N ARG A 116 7.80 10.49 7.99
CA ARG A 116 7.18 11.44 7.05
C ARG A 116 8.07 11.78 5.84
N ILE A 117 9.00 10.89 5.49
CA ILE A 117 9.98 11.14 4.42
C ILE A 117 9.27 11.34 3.08
N LEU A 118 8.31 10.45 2.77
CA LEU A 118 7.45 10.54 1.60
C LEU A 118 6.02 10.76 2.06
N GLU A 119 5.44 11.89 1.70
CA GLU A 119 4.06 12.25 2.01
C GLU A 119 3.22 12.29 0.74
N CYS A 120 1.97 11.85 0.81
CA CYS A 120 1.00 12.00 -0.26
C CYS A 120 -0.39 12.33 0.27
N HIS A 121 -1.08 13.30 -0.35
CA HIS A 121 -2.46 13.65 -0.02
C HIS A 121 -3.28 13.98 -1.26
N ARG A 122 -4.59 13.76 -1.16
CA ARG A 122 -5.55 14.09 -2.23
C ARG A 122 -5.74 15.60 -2.31
N VAL A 123 -5.51 16.17 -3.50
CA VAL A 123 -5.71 17.61 -3.77
C VAL A 123 -6.97 17.88 -4.57
N PHE A 124 -7.47 16.91 -5.33
CA PHE A 124 -8.68 17.08 -6.13
C PHE A 124 -9.52 15.80 -6.19
N ASN A 125 -10.83 15.97 -6.21
CA ASN A 125 -11.81 14.90 -6.32
C ASN A 125 -12.63 15.10 -7.61
N GLY A 126 -12.32 14.35 -8.67
CA GLY A 126 -12.95 14.47 -9.99
C GLY A 126 -14.44 14.14 -10.02
N TYR A 127 -14.97 13.48 -8.99
CA TYR A 127 -16.42 13.18 -8.90
C TYR A 127 -17.28 14.45 -8.88
N VAL A 128 -16.71 15.60 -8.47
CA VAL A 128 -17.40 16.91 -8.57
C VAL A 128 -17.69 17.31 -10.03
N LEU A 129 -16.97 16.73 -10.99
CA LEU A 129 -17.15 16.91 -12.43
C LEU A 129 -17.76 15.65 -13.08
N SER A 130 -18.34 14.74 -12.30
CA SER A 130 -18.82 13.43 -12.77
C SER A 130 -17.74 12.55 -13.42
N LEU A 131 -16.46 12.79 -13.11
CA LEU A 131 -15.35 11.97 -13.60
C LEU A 131 -14.78 11.12 -12.46
N PRO A 132 -14.60 9.80 -12.65
CA PRO A 132 -14.26 8.89 -11.54
C PRO A 132 -12.75 8.85 -11.29
N PHE A 133 -12.13 9.99 -10.95
CA PHE A 133 -10.70 10.02 -10.59
C PHE A 133 -10.42 10.93 -9.40
N TRP A 134 -9.28 10.70 -8.75
CA TRP A 134 -8.72 11.59 -7.73
C TRP A 134 -7.34 12.07 -8.16
N VAL A 135 -6.98 13.30 -7.83
CA VAL A 135 -5.61 13.80 -8.03
C VAL A 135 -4.95 13.90 -6.67
N TYR A 136 -3.71 13.41 -6.64
CA TYR A 136 -2.86 13.42 -5.47
C TYR A 136 -1.64 14.27 -5.74
N ARG A 137 -1.18 14.93 -4.67
CA ARG A 137 0.14 15.56 -4.61
C ARG A 137 1.01 14.71 -3.71
N TRP A 138 2.26 14.52 -4.10
CA TRP A 138 3.27 13.91 -3.25
C TRP A 138 4.44 14.86 -3.04
N SER A 139 5.12 14.68 -1.92
CA SER A 139 6.35 15.38 -1.58
C SER A 139 7.31 14.44 -0.87
N LEU A 140 8.56 14.48 -1.28
CA LEU A 140 9.69 13.82 -0.65
C LEU A 140 10.51 14.90 0.07
N GLY A 141 10.70 14.75 1.38
CA GLY A 141 11.52 15.64 2.18
C GLY A 141 12.55 14.84 2.98
N MET A 142 13.80 14.83 2.52
CA MET A 142 14.89 14.17 3.24
C MET A 142 16.19 14.98 3.13
N ALA A 143 16.61 15.54 4.27
CA ALA A 143 17.82 16.37 4.36
C ALA A 143 17.83 17.50 3.30
N SER A 144 18.74 17.44 2.33
CA SER A 144 18.86 18.41 1.23
C SER A 144 18.00 18.09 0.00
N ILE A 145 17.38 16.92 -0.05
CA ILE A 145 16.57 16.47 -1.18
C ILE A 145 15.12 16.86 -0.94
N SER A 146 14.56 17.62 -1.88
CA SER A 146 13.16 17.99 -1.93
C SER A 146 12.61 17.73 -3.33
N GLU A 147 11.69 16.79 -3.43
CA GLU A 147 10.97 16.50 -4.67
C GLU A 147 9.47 16.60 -4.44
N LYS A 148 8.72 16.96 -5.48
CA LYS A 148 7.27 17.04 -5.45
C LYS A 148 6.70 16.71 -6.81
N GLY A 149 5.48 16.20 -6.82
CA GLY A 149 4.77 15.95 -8.07
C GLY A 149 3.30 15.69 -7.85
N TYR A 150 2.62 15.42 -8.96
CA TYR A 150 1.21 15.08 -8.98
C TYR A 150 1.01 13.79 -9.76
N PHE A 151 -0.01 13.04 -9.39
CA PHE A 151 -0.51 11.92 -10.17
C PHE A 151 -2.02 11.82 -9.99
N ALA A 152 -2.69 11.07 -10.86
CA ALA A 152 -4.10 10.77 -10.70
C ALA A 152 -4.33 9.28 -10.45
N LEU A 153 -5.32 8.98 -9.63
CA LEU A 153 -5.85 7.65 -9.41
C LEU A 153 -7.20 7.55 -10.11
N TRP A 154 -7.26 6.71 -11.13
CA TRP A 154 -8.44 6.43 -11.92
C TRP A 154 -9.29 5.35 -11.25
N MET A 155 -10.60 5.58 -11.22
CA MET A 155 -11.62 4.72 -10.61
C MET A 155 -11.26 4.22 -9.21
N PRO A 156 -11.07 5.13 -8.25
CA PRO A 156 -10.65 4.78 -6.90
C PRO A 156 -11.67 3.89 -6.16
N HIS A 157 -12.93 3.86 -6.58
CA HIS A 157 -13.99 3.09 -5.96
C HIS A 157 -13.84 1.56 -6.15
N LEU A 158 -12.97 1.11 -7.05
CA LEU A 158 -12.78 -0.32 -7.32
C LEU A 158 -12.22 -1.11 -6.14
N VAL A 159 -11.52 -0.43 -5.23
CA VAL A 159 -11.01 -1.05 -4.01
C VAL A 159 -12.00 -0.94 -2.85
N PHE A 160 -13.16 -0.30 -3.04
CA PHE A 160 -14.19 -0.27 -2.01
C PHE A 160 -14.78 -1.67 -1.85
N GLY A 161 -14.92 -2.12 -0.61
CA GLY A 161 -15.27 -3.50 -0.29
C GLY A 161 -14.07 -4.45 -0.27
N MET A 162 -12.87 -4.01 -0.67
CA MET A 162 -11.64 -4.78 -0.41
C MET A 162 -11.12 -4.58 1.01
N TYR A 163 -11.61 -3.60 1.74
CA TYR A 163 -11.25 -3.35 3.14
C TYR A 163 -12.48 -2.89 3.91
N ASP A 164 -12.48 -3.14 5.22
CA ASP A 164 -13.55 -2.70 6.11
C ASP A 164 -13.33 -1.23 6.50
N THR A 165 -14.24 -0.36 6.07
CA THR A 165 -14.21 1.08 6.37
C THR A 165 -14.74 1.43 7.75
N GLU A 166 -15.51 0.54 8.37
CA GLU A 166 -16.16 0.75 9.66
C GLU A 166 -15.36 0.14 10.81
N TYR A 167 -14.37 -0.70 10.48
CA TYR A 167 -13.49 -1.31 11.45
C TYR A 167 -12.68 -0.27 12.22
N ILE A 168 -12.81 -0.29 13.55
CA ILE A 168 -12.03 0.55 14.46
C ILE A 168 -10.85 -0.28 14.96
N PRO A 169 -9.61 0.00 14.54
CA PRO A 169 -8.47 -0.78 14.97
C PRO A 169 -8.20 -0.53 16.46
N LYS A 170 -8.06 -1.62 17.23
CA LYS A 170 -7.80 -1.59 18.68
C LYS A 170 -6.33 -1.79 19.02
N ASP A 171 -5.61 -2.48 18.15
CA ASP A 171 -4.19 -2.80 18.23
C ASP A 171 -3.58 -2.76 16.82
N ASP A 172 -2.29 -3.05 16.69
CA ASP A 172 -1.59 -3.07 15.43
C ASP A 172 -1.73 -4.41 14.67
N GLY A 173 -2.60 -5.31 15.12
CA GLY A 173 -2.77 -6.65 14.56
C GLY A 173 -1.61 -7.61 14.84
N GLY A 174 -0.75 -7.34 15.83
CA GLY A 174 0.42 -8.18 16.16
C GLY A 174 1.59 -7.98 15.19
N ILE A 175 1.59 -6.87 14.43
CA ILE A 175 2.61 -6.59 13.42
C ILE A 175 3.97 -6.33 14.06
N VAL A 176 4.03 -5.56 15.15
CA VAL A 176 5.27 -5.28 15.89
C VAL A 176 5.85 -6.58 16.45
N ASP A 177 5.02 -7.46 16.99
CA ASP A 177 5.46 -8.74 17.51
C ASP A 177 6.04 -9.63 16.41
N ALA A 178 5.39 -9.68 15.25
CA ALA A 178 5.88 -10.43 14.10
C ALA A 178 7.18 -9.83 13.53
N ILE A 179 7.33 -8.51 13.51
CA ILE A 179 8.60 -7.85 13.17
C ILE A 179 9.67 -8.26 14.18
N ALA A 180 9.38 -8.17 15.49
CA ALA A 180 10.33 -8.50 16.54
C ALA A 180 10.80 -9.97 16.48
N ALA A 181 9.88 -10.90 16.29
CA ALA A 181 10.16 -12.31 16.14
C ALA A 181 11.02 -12.59 14.89
N SER A 182 10.73 -11.90 13.78
CA SER A 182 11.51 -12.02 12.55
C SER A 182 12.98 -11.60 12.74
N ILE A 183 13.26 -10.64 13.64
CA ILE A 183 14.64 -10.23 13.95
C ILE A 183 15.42 -11.36 14.60
N GLY A 184 14.80 -12.10 15.52
CA GLY A 184 15.42 -13.24 16.19
C GLY A 184 15.82 -14.35 15.20
N GLU A 185 15.09 -14.46 14.08
CA GLU A 185 15.33 -15.46 13.04
C GLU A 185 16.25 -14.98 11.91
N LEU A 186 16.58 -13.68 11.83
CA LEU A 186 17.50 -13.19 10.80
C LEU A 186 18.89 -13.82 11.02
N PRO A 187 19.41 -14.62 10.07
CA PRO A 187 20.72 -15.23 10.21
C PRO A 187 21.77 -14.13 10.39
N SER A 188 22.59 -14.21 11.44
CA SER A 188 23.63 -13.24 11.79
C SER A 188 24.75 -13.09 10.75
N GLY A 189 24.66 -13.77 9.62
CA GLY A 189 25.56 -13.69 8.48
C GLY A 189 25.04 -14.61 7.38
N ARG A 190 25.09 -14.13 6.13
CA ARG A 190 24.59 -14.80 4.91
C ARG A 190 24.63 -16.33 4.95
N SER A 191 23.48 -16.96 4.73
CA SER A 191 23.35 -18.14 3.87
C SER A 191 21.92 -18.27 3.37
N ARG A 192 21.74 -18.05 2.06
CA ARG A 192 20.58 -18.56 1.32
C ARG A 192 20.68 -20.08 1.36
N SER A 193 20.16 -20.70 2.41
CA SER A 193 19.91 -22.15 2.41
C SER A 193 18.43 -22.36 2.18
N ALA A 194 18.12 -22.77 0.96
CA ALA A 194 16.83 -23.25 0.55
C ALA A 194 16.50 -24.55 1.30
N ARG A 195 15.49 -24.53 2.16
CA ARG A 195 14.57 -25.66 2.43
C ARG A 195 13.71 -25.32 3.64
N GLN A 196 12.40 -25.31 3.40
CA GLN A 196 11.27 -25.40 4.34
C GLN A 196 10.32 -24.19 4.24
N THR A 197 9.50 -24.16 3.19
CA THR A 197 8.19 -23.46 3.15
C THR A 197 7.46 -23.89 1.87
N ALA A 198 7.17 -25.19 1.74
CA ALA A 198 6.49 -25.74 0.56
C ALA A 198 5.00 -26.05 0.80
N SER A 199 4.50 -26.01 2.04
CA SER A 199 3.11 -26.39 2.35
C SER A 199 2.17 -25.22 2.69
N ALA A 200 2.70 -24.08 3.18
CA ALA A 200 1.88 -22.87 3.45
C ALA A 200 1.89 -21.86 2.28
N SER A 201 2.88 -21.96 1.39
CA SER A 201 3.11 -20.98 0.32
C SER A 201 2.13 -21.09 -0.86
N SER A 202 1.44 -22.22 -1.04
CA SER A 202 0.48 -22.41 -2.12
C SER A 202 -0.84 -21.66 -1.86
N SER A 203 -1.35 -21.72 -0.62
CA SER A 203 -2.58 -21.03 -0.23
C SER A 203 -2.41 -19.51 -0.21
N GLU A 204 -1.30 -19.01 0.35
CA GLU A 204 -1.04 -17.56 0.42
C GLU A 204 -0.78 -16.95 -0.96
N SER A 205 0.02 -17.61 -1.80
CA SER A 205 0.25 -17.15 -3.18
C SER A 205 -1.05 -17.11 -3.98
N SER A 206 -1.96 -18.06 -3.74
CA SER A 206 -3.25 -18.10 -4.44
C SER A 206 -4.16 -16.91 -4.11
N LEU A 207 -4.23 -16.48 -2.84
CA LEU A 207 -5.04 -15.33 -2.40
C LEU A 207 -4.48 -14.02 -2.95
N VAL A 208 -3.15 -13.90 -2.97
CA VAL A 208 -2.45 -12.73 -3.49
C VAL A 208 -2.63 -12.60 -5.01
N GLU A 209 -2.50 -13.71 -5.73
CA GLU A 209 -2.79 -13.76 -7.16
C GLU A 209 -4.26 -13.50 -7.47
N GLU A 210 -5.19 -14.01 -6.65
CA GLU A 210 -6.62 -13.72 -6.80
C GLU A 210 -6.88 -12.22 -6.60
N TYR A 211 -6.26 -11.61 -5.60
CA TYR A 211 -6.39 -10.19 -5.31
C TYR A 211 -5.87 -9.31 -6.46
N ALA A 212 -4.68 -9.64 -6.99
CA ALA A 212 -4.12 -8.95 -8.15
C ALA A 212 -5.00 -9.15 -9.40
N ARG A 213 -5.51 -10.37 -9.63
CA ARG A 213 -6.43 -10.69 -10.73
C ARG A 213 -7.73 -9.89 -10.63
N ARG A 214 -8.34 -9.78 -9.46
CA ARG A 214 -9.58 -8.99 -9.28
C ARG A 214 -9.39 -7.52 -9.64
N ILE A 215 -8.25 -6.94 -9.30
CA ILE A 215 -7.93 -5.54 -9.66
C ILE A 215 -7.74 -5.39 -11.17
N ASP A 216 -7.08 -6.36 -11.81
CA ASP A 216 -6.86 -6.35 -13.25
C ASP A 216 -8.15 -6.59 -14.04
N ASP A 217 -8.96 -7.57 -13.63
CA ASP A 217 -10.26 -7.85 -14.25
C ASP A 217 -11.19 -6.64 -14.14
N ALA A 218 -11.18 -5.94 -13.00
CA ALA A 218 -11.91 -4.70 -12.82
C ALA A 218 -11.40 -3.61 -13.78
N ALA A 219 -10.08 -3.43 -13.88
CA ALA A 219 -9.47 -2.46 -14.79
C ALA A 219 -9.78 -2.76 -16.27
N ASP A 220 -9.67 -4.02 -16.70
CA ASP A 220 -9.92 -4.45 -18.09
C ASP A 220 -11.41 -4.36 -18.48
N THR A 221 -12.30 -4.68 -17.55
CA THR A 221 -13.75 -4.52 -17.74
C THR A 221 -14.11 -3.06 -17.98
N ILE A 222 -13.47 -2.17 -17.24
CA ILE A 222 -13.63 -0.73 -17.38
C ILE A 222 -13.07 -0.22 -18.71
N GLU A 223 -11.86 -0.65 -19.09
CA GLU A 223 -11.24 -0.22 -20.34
C GLU A 223 -12.12 -0.61 -21.53
N ARG A 224 -12.67 -1.83 -21.53
CA ARG A 224 -13.64 -2.29 -22.53
C ARG A 224 -14.89 -1.39 -22.58
N ARG A 225 -15.42 -1.00 -21.42
CA ARG A 225 -16.61 -0.14 -21.34
C ARG A 225 -16.33 1.29 -21.81
N LEU A 226 -15.16 1.85 -21.50
CA LEU A 226 -14.73 3.16 -22.00
C LEU A 226 -14.54 3.15 -23.52
N ARG A 227 -13.90 2.10 -24.07
CA ARG A 227 -13.77 1.91 -25.53
C ARG A 227 -15.14 1.83 -26.20
N TYR A 228 -16.08 1.09 -25.61
CA TYR A 228 -17.46 0.99 -26.11
C TYR A 228 -18.16 2.36 -26.11
N LEU A 229 -18.12 3.11 -25.00
CA LEU A 229 -18.75 4.43 -24.90
C LEU A 229 -18.16 5.42 -25.91
N ASN A 230 -16.84 5.41 -26.12
CA ASN A 230 -16.18 6.23 -27.12
C ASN A 230 -16.59 5.85 -28.56
N ALA A 231 -16.80 4.55 -28.83
CA ALA A 231 -17.27 4.09 -30.13
C ALA A 231 -18.72 4.48 -30.42
N VAL A 232 -19.59 4.47 -29.40
CA VAL A 232 -21.00 4.87 -29.50
C VAL A 232 -21.12 6.40 -29.64
N GLY A 233 -20.34 7.16 -28.87
CA GLY A 233 -20.36 8.62 -28.88
C GLY A 233 -19.91 9.25 -30.21
N ARG A 234 -19.09 8.56 -31.01
CA ARG A 234 -18.65 9.01 -32.35
C ARG A 234 -19.68 8.80 -33.47
N ARG A 235 -20.79 8.11 -33.21
CA ARG A 235 -21.86 7.85 -34.20
C ARG A 235 -23.06 8.80 -34.08
N ARG A 236 -22.98 9.79 -33.20
CA ARG A 236 -23.92 10.91 -33.10
C ARG A 236 -23.23 12.18 -33.53
#